data_AF-A0AAD9BLU2-F1
#
_entry.id   AF-A0AAD9BLU2-F1
#
_cell.length_a   1.000
_cell.length_b   1.000
_cell.length_c   1.000
_cell.angle_alpha   90.00
_cell.angle_beta   90.00
_cell.angle_gamma   90.00
#
_symmetry.space_group_name_H-M   'P 1'
#
loop_
_entity.id
_entity.type
_entity.pdbx_description
1 polymer ?
#
loop_
_entity_poly.entity_id
_entity_poly.type
_entity_poly.pdbx_seq_one_letter_code
_entity_poly.pdbx_strand_id
1 'polypeptide(L)'
;MPLKDKITNNSSAPSQRPAPHAVSSPPSDPPSLRSGAAGPAVPPDFKEEMLASLRTEMAAVFKTELHEALKDNLSSIKAELQTVMADLSVSITNVKSDVSALKSTVGEMETSLLTCTDDISTPVAKVEHLSAELERVDNRCEDLEARSRRNNVRIVGVPEETTITNTTAAISTLLKEAFKLEKVPLLDRAHRTLQPKPRPGERPRTIIARLHYPADCADILRRARAQQRIKIGDFVVSIFPDHTSRTARARAAFNDVRRTAP
;
A
#
# COMPACT_ATOMS: atom_id res chain seq x y z
N MET A 1 1.17 19.61 1.93
CA MET A 1 2.45 20.22 2.39
C MET A 1 3.06 19.31 3.46
N PRO A 2 4.37 19.34 3.72
CA PRO A 2 5.45 20.07 3.02
C PRO A 2 6.26 19.11 2.11
N LEU A 3 7.06 19.49 1.09
CA LEU A 3 7.83 20.70 0.71
C LEU A 3 9.24 20.85 1.34
N LYS A 4 10.23 21.04 0.44
CA LYS A 4 11.52 21.74 0.61
C LYS A 4 12.62 21.05 1.43
N ASP A 5 13.92 21.29 1.20
CA ASP A 5 14.67 21.91 0.08
C ASP A 5 16.14 21.49 0.27
N LYS A 6 16.94 21.38 -0.81
CA LYS A 6 18.32 21.91 -0.76
C LYS A 6 18.93 22.20 -2.13
N ILE A 7 19.17 23.49 -2.34
CA ILE A 7 19.92 24.09 -3.43
C ILE A 7 21.42 24.05 -3.09
N THR A 8 22.28 23.78 -4.06
CA THR A 8 23.66 24.31 -4.11
C THR A 8 24.05 24.66 -5.54
N ASN A 9 24.66 25.85 -5.71
CA ASN A 9 25.00 26.47 -6.98
C ASN A 9 26.33 25.97 -7.58
N ASN A 10 26.58 26.42 -8.83
CA ASN A 10 27.83 26.56 -9.59
C ASN A 10 27.89 25.66 -10.85
N SER A 11 28.38 26.12 -12.01
CA SER A 11 28.91 27.44 -12.40
C SER A 11 28.51 27.78 -13.84
N SER A 12 28.27 29.04 -14.14
CA SER A 12 28.12 29.55 -15.51
C SER A 12 29.46 29.66 -16.22
N ALA A 13 29.51 29.31 -17.51
CA ALA A 13 30.63 29.62 -18.40
C ALA A 13 30.13 29.66 -19.87
N PRO A 14 30.10 30.84 -20.53
CA PRO A 14 29.83 30.95 -21.96
C PRO A 14 31.15 30.98 -22.75
N SER A 15 31.34 30.06 -23.71
CA SER A 15 32.55 30.04 -24.53
C SER A 15 32.50 31.08 -25.65
N GLN A 16 33.29 32.12 -25.41
CA GLN A 16 33.64 33.31 -26.18
C GLN A 16 33.57 33.27 -27.73
N ARG A 17 33.14 34.43 -28.26
CA ARG A 17 33.35 34.96 -29.62
C ARG A 17 34.61 35.87 -29.60
N PRO A 18 35.52 35.80 -30.59
CA PRO A 18 36.58 36.81 -30.73
C PRO A 18 36.06 38.08 -31.42
N ALA A 19 36.49 39.24 -30.93
CA ALA A 19 36.41 40.54 -31.60
C ALA A 19 37.83 41.18 -31.60
N PRO A 20 38.14 42.12 -32.52
CA PRO A 20 39.52 42.49 -32.84
C PRO A 20 40.07 43.69 -32.04
N HIS A 21 41.23 44.19 -32.50
CA HIS A 21 42.06 45.31 -31.98
C HIS A 21 43.07 44.91 -30.87
N ALA A 22 44.27 45.49 -30.73
CA ALA A 22 44.82 46.73 -31.34
C ALA A 22 46.38 46.73 -31.46
N VAL A 23 46.88 47.45 -32.48
CA VAL A 23 48.02 48.41 -32.47
C VAL A 23 49.40 48.02 -31.89
N SER A 24 50.44 48.18 -32.72
CA SER A 24 51.73 48.80 -32.32
C SER A 24 52.30 49.65 -33.49
N SER A 25 53.03 50.73 -33.18
CA SER A 25 53.56 51.75 -34.12
C SER A 25 54.79 52.43 -33.49
N PRO A 26 55.47 53.41 -34.14
CA PRO A 26 55.72 53.64 -35.57
C PRO A 26 57.20 53.20 -35.83
N PRO A 27 58.25 53.99 -36.18
CA PRO A 27 58.47 55.18 -37.05
C PRO A 27 59.00 54.75 -38.45
N SER A 28 59.56 55.55 -39.38
CA SER A 28 60.00 56.97 -39.43
C SER A 28 59.78 57.56 -40.83
N ASP A 29 59.73 58.89 -40.95
CA ASP A 29 59.70 59.62 -42.23
C ASP A 29 60.97 59.43 -43.08
N PRO A 30 60.84 59.58 -44.42
CA PRO A 30 61.86 60.30 -45.19
C PRO A 30 61.27 61.42 -46.08
N PRO A 31 62.09 62.40 -46.52
CA PRO A 31 61.61 63.73 -46.92
C PRO A 31 61.39 63.93 -48.43
N SER A 32 60.67 65.02 -48.74
CA SER A 32 60.50 65.57 -50.08
C SER A 32 61.72 66.36 -50.58
N LEU A 33 62.01 66.25 -51.90
CA LEU A 33 62.85 67.13 -52.76
C LEU A 33 64.37 67.13 -52.44
N ARG A 34 65.33 67.00 -53.39
CA ARG A 34 65.39 67.47 -54.79
C ARG A 34 66.68 66.96 -55.50
N SER A 35 66.64 66.85 -56.83
CA SER A 35 67.78 67.02 -57.79
C SER A 35 68.86 65.93 -57.95
N GLY A 36 68.88 65.30 -59.13
CA GLY A 36 70.05 65.37 -60.02
C GLY A 36 71.05 64.21 -60.07
N ALA A 37 70.86 63.29 -61.02
CA ALA A 37 71.91 62.76 -61.90
C ALA A 37 71.28 61.93 -63.04
N ALA A 38 71.88 61.95 -64.24
CA ALA A 38 71.33 61.28 -65.41
C ALA A 38 71.70 59.78 -65.47
N GLY A 39 70.70 58.96 -65.82
CA GLY A 39 70.81 57.54 -66.17
C GLY A 39 69.61 57.19 -67.08
N PRO A 40 69.73 56.27 -68.04
CA PRO A 40 68.94 56.31 -69.26
C PRO A 40 67.43 56.15 -69.03
N ALA A 41 66.66 57.01 -69.70
CA ALA A 41 65.20 57.00 -69.63
C ALA A 41 64.63 55.75 -70.29
N VAL A 42 63.91 54.95 -69.51
CA VAL A 42 62.97 53.93 -70.01
C VAL A 42 61.59 54.60 -70.11
N PRO A 43 60.79 54.39 -71.17
CA PRO A 43 59.55 55.13 -71.37
C PRO A 43 58.56 55.00 -70.20
N PRO A 44 57.78 56.05 -69.87
CA PRO A 44 56.82 56.01 -68.77
C PRO A 44 55.77 54.91 -68.94
N ASP A 45 55.32 54.65 -70.19
CA ASP A 45 54.38 53.58 -70.53
C ASP A 45 54.76 52.23 -69.91
N PHE A 46 56.02 51.81 -70.04
CA PHE A 46 56.40 50.44 -69.72
C PHE A 46 56.21 50.07 -68.24
N LYS A 47 56.47 51.00 -67.30
CA LYS A 47 56.26 50.74 -65.87
C LYS A 47 54.79 50.76 -65.48
N GLU A 48 54.00 51.59 -66.12
CA GLU A 48 52.57 51.75 -65.85
C GLU A 48 51.79 50.56 -66.44
N GLU A 49 52.18 50.10 -67.64
CA GLU A 49 51.74 48.86 -68.29
C GLU A 49 52.10 47.62 -67.45
N MET A 50 53.33 47.52 -66.92
CA MET A 50 53.73 46.41 -66.04
C MET A 50 52.90 46.36 -64.75
N LEU A 51 52.62 47.52 -64.13
CA LEU A 51 51.78 47.62 -62.94
C LEU A 51 50.29 47.35 -63.24
N ALA A 52 49.80 47.72 -64.42
CA ALA A 52 48.45 47.39 -64.87
C ALA A 52 48.30 45.88 -65.14
N SER A 53 49.29 45.27 -65.81
CA SER A 53 49.38 43.83 -66.03
C SER A 53 49.38 43.07 -64.69
N LEU A 54 50.28 43.43 -63.76
CA LEU A 54 50.37 42.81 -62.44
C LEU A 54 49.07 42.95 -61.63
N ARG A 55 48.41 44.12 -61.65
CA ARG A 55 47.10 44.30 -61.01
C ARG A 55 46.02 43.42 -61.63
N THR A 56 46.08 43.21 -62.95
CA THR A 56 45.11 42.39 -63.69
C THR A 56 45.32 40.91 -63.40
N GLU A 57 46.57 40.43 -63.38
CA GLU A 57 46.91 39.06 -62.96
C GLU A 57 46.56 38.82 -61.50
N MET A 58 46.93 39.71 -60.57
CA MET A 58 46.57 39.58 -59.16
C MET A 58 45.04 39.56 -58.97
N ALA A 59 44.29 40.43 -59.65
CA ALA A 59 42.83 40.41 -59.59
C ALA A 59 42.23 39.13 -60.19
N ALA A 60 42.83 38.57 -61.24
CA ALA A 60 42.43 37.27 -61.80
C ALA A 60 42.70 36.13 -60.81
N VAL A 61 43.90 36.05 -60.23
CA VAL A 61 44.29 35.04 -59.22
C VAL A 61 43.38 35.12 -57.99
N PHE A 62 43.19 36.32 -57.42
CA PHE A 62 42.27 36.50 -56.29
C PHE A 62 40.83 36.10 -56.63
N LYS A 63 40.36 36.41 -57.85
CA LYS A 63 39.02 36.01 -58.29
C LYS A 63 38.91 34.49 -58.43
N THR A 64 39.92 33.81 -58.97
CA THR A 64 39.92 32.35 -59.11
C THR A 64 40.02 31.64 -57.77
N GLU A 65 40.93 32.05 -56.89
CA GLU A 65 41.07 31.45 -55.56
C GLU A 65 39.83 31.70 -54.69
N LEU A 66 39.27 32.92 -54.69
CA LEU A 66 38.04 33.22 -53.96
C LEU A 66 36.85 32.43 -54.52
N HIS A 67 36.76 32.24 -55.84
CA HIS A 67 35.68 31.47 -56.45
C HIS A 67 35.78 29.98 -56.11
N GLU A 68 36.97 29.39 -56.19
CA GLU A 68 37.19 27.99 -55.80
C GLU A 68 37.00 27.79 -54.29
N ALA A 69 37.54 28.66 -53.44
CA ALA A 69 37.32 28.59 -51.99
C ALA A 69 35.83 28.70 -51.62
N LEU A 70 35.06 29.59 -52.26
CA LEU A 70 33.60 29.68 -52.05
C LEU A 70 32.87 28.44 -52.56
N LYS A 71 33.26 27.90 -53.72
CA LYS A 71 32.69 26.70 -54.34
C LYS A 71 32.94 25.46 -53.47
N ASP A 72 34.14 25.29 -52.95
CA ASP A 72 34.52 24.20 -52.04
C ASP A 72 33.73 24.31 -50.72
N ASN A 73 33.70 25.47 -50.07
CA ASN A 73 32.92 25.69 -48.85
C ASN A 73 31.42 25.42 -49.06
N LEU A 74 30.82 25.94 -50.14
CA LEU A 74 29.41 25.67 -50.47
C LEU A 74 29.16 24.18 -50.77
N SER A 75 30.12 23.48 -51.36
CA SER A 75 30.02 22.03 -51.58
C SER A 75 30.09 21.24 -50.27
N SER A 76 30.97 21.62 -49.33
CA SER A 76 31.06 21.01 -48.00
C SER A 76 29.78 21.23 -47.20
N ILE A 77 29.30 22.47 -47.10
CA ILE A 77 28.04 22.82 -46.42
C ILE A 77 26.86 22.04 -47.02
N LYS A 78 26.81 21.90 -48.34
CA LYS A 78 25.77 21.10 -49.01
C LYS A 78 25.86 19.62 -48.64
N ALA A 79 27.06 19.05 -48.60
CA ALA A 79 27.26 17.66 -48.20
C ALA A 79 26.87 17.43 -46.73
N GLU A 80 27.34 18.28 -45.82
CA GLU A 80 26.99 18.26 -44.40
C GLU A 80 25.48 18.36 -44.18
N LEU A 81 24.80 19.27 -44.88
CA LEU A 81 23.35 19.45 -44.78
C LEU A 81 22.59 18.23 -45.32
N GLN A 82 23.09 17.57 -46.37
CA GLN A 82 22.55 16.30 -46.85
C GLN A 82 22.75 15.16 -45.84
N THR A 83 23.90 15.08 -45.18
CA THR A 83 24.16 14.11 -44.10
C THR A 83 23.22 14.34 -42.93
N VAL A 84 23.11 15.58 -42.42
CA VAL A 84 22.19 15.92 -41.31
C VAL A 84 20.73 15.64 -41.68
N MET A 85 20.31 15.88 -42.92
CA MET A 85 18.97 15.49 -43.40
C MET A 85 18.75 13.98 -43.38
N ALA A 86 19.76 13.18 -43.78
CA ALA A 86 19.67 11.73 -43.74
C ALA A 86 19.60 11.21 -42.30
N ASP A 87 20.48 11.68 -41.41
CA ASP A 87 20.53 11.31 -39.99
C ASP A 87 19.24 11.69 -39.26
N LEU A 88 18.69 12.88 -39.55
CA LEU A 88 17.41 13.32 -39.01
C LEU A 88 16.25 12.46 -39.52
N SER A 89 16.26 12.07 -40.81
CA SER A 89 15.24 11.18 -41.39
C SER A 89 15.25 9.80 -40.72
N VAL A 90 16.44 9.22 -40.51
CA VAL A 90 16.63 7.96 -39.77
C VAL A 90 16.14 8.10 -38.32
N SER A 91 16.52 9.19 -37.65
CA SER A 91 16.10 9.47 -36.27
C SER A 91 14.57 9.59 -36.15
N ILE A 92 13.91 10.26 -37.10
CA ILE A 92 12.45 10.37 -37.16
C ILE A 92 11.80 8.99 -37.37
N THR A 93 12.36 8.13 -38.24
CA THR A 93 11.82 6.78 -38.44
C THR A 93 11.96 5.91 -37.19
N ASN A 94 13.07 6.01 -36.46
CA ASN A 94 13.29 5.27 -35.21
C ASN A 94 12.35 5.75 -34.10
N VAL A 95 12.22 7.07 -33.90
CA VAL A 95 11.25 7.63 -32.93
C VAL A 95 9.82 7.21 -33.30
N LYS A 96 9.48 7.15 -34.59
CA LYS A 96 8.15 6.68 -35.04
C LYS A 96 7.93 5.20 -34.75
N SER A 97 8.93 4.33 -34.91
CA SER A 97 8.81 2.92 -34.51
C SER A 97 8.67 2.78 -33.00
N ASP A 98 9.46 3.52 -32.22
CA ASP A 98 9.47 3.43 -30.76
C ASP A 98 8.13 3.91 -30.16
N VAL A 99 7.58 5.02 -30.67
CA VAL A 99 6.24 5.51 -30.30
C VAL A 99 5.14 4.51 -30.69
N SER A 100 5.30 3.80 -31.81
CA SER A 100 4.34 2.79 -32.25
C SER A 100 4.38 1.53 -31.36
N ALA A 101 5.59 1.10 -30.97
CA ALA A 101 5.79 0.00 -30.03
C ALA A 101 5.25 0.34 -28.64
N LEU A 102 5.60 1.53 -28.10
CA LEU A 102 5.10 2.01 -26.82
C LEU A 102 3.58 2.09 -26.79
N LYS A 103 2.94 2.52 -27.88
CA LYS A 103 1.47 2.54 -27.99
C LYS A 103 0.87 1.13 -27.90
N SER A 104 1.50 0.11 -28.47
CA SER A 104 1.05 -1.28 -28.33
C SER A 104 1.15 -1.74 -26.87
N THR A 105 2.33 -1.59 -26.27
CA THR A 105 2.59 -1.99 -24.88
C THR A 105 1.66 -1.29 -23.88
N VAL A 106 1.36 0.00 -24.08
CA VAL A 106 0.39 0.72 -23.24
C VAL A 106 -1.02 0.13 -23.38
N GLY A 107 -1.49 -0.18 -24.60
CA GLY A 107 -2.80 -0.83 -24.79
C GLY A 107 -2.88 -2.25 -24.20
N GLU A 108 -1.79 -3.01 -24.28
CA GLU A 108 -1.65 -4.34 -23.65
C GLU A 108 -1.66 -4.23 -22.11
N MET A 109 -1.04 -3.18 -21.55
CA MET A 109 -1.09 -2.89 -20.12
C MET A 109 -2.48 -2.42 -19.67
N GLU A 110 -3.15 -1.54 -20.42
CA GLU A 110 -4.51 -1.07 -20.13
C GLU A 110 -5.51 -2.23 -20.10
N THR A 111 -5.47 -3.12 -21.10
CA THR A 111 -6.32 -4.32 -21.13
C THR A 111 -6.01 -5.29 -19.99
N SER A 112 -4.72 -5.52 -19.69
CA SER A 112 -4.31 -6.35 -18.54
C SER A 112 -4.76 -5.78 -17.19
N LEU A 113 -4.71 -4.45 -17.02
CA LEU A 113 -5.17 -3.76 -15.81
C LEU A 113 -6.70 -3.82 -15.65
N LEU A 114 -7.45 -3.72 -16.75
CA LEU A 114 -8.90 -3.90 -16.73
C LEU A 114 -9.27 -5.32 -16.27
N THR A 115 -8.68 -6.35 -16.89
CA THR A 115 -8.89 -7.75 -16.48
C THR A 115 -8.50 -7.99 -15.02
N CYS A 116 -7.35 -7.46 -14.57
CA CYS A 116 -6.92 -7.56 -13.18
C CYS A 116 -7.90 -6.86 -12.21
N THR A 117 -8.50 -5.74 -12.61
CA THR A 117 -9.49 -5.02 -11.81
C THR A 117 -10.78 -5.84 -11.66
N ASP A 118 -11.26 -6.45 -12.74
CA ASP A 118 -12.44 -7.34 -12.71
C ASP A 118 -12.16 -8.61 -11.88
N ASP A 119 -10.97 -9.20 -12.06
CA ASP A 119 -10.49 -10.37 -11.30
C ASP A 119 -10.32 -10.09 -9.80
N ILE A 120 -10.11 -8.83 -9.39
CA ILE A 120 -10.09 -8.42 -7.98
C ILE A 120 -11.50 -8.06 -7.47
N SER A 121 -12.34 -7.48 -8.32
CA SER A 121 -13.72 -7.09 -7.98
C SER A 121 -14.56 -8.30 -7.58
N THR A 122 -14.53 -9.39 -8.36
CA THR A 122 -15.41 -10.55 -8.04
C THR A 122 -15.05 -11.30 -6.76
N PRO A 123 -13.77 -11.52 -6.40
CA PRO A 123 -13.41 -12.11 -5.10
C PRO A 123 -13.69 -11.20 -3.92
N VAL A 124 -13.49 -9.87 -4.04
CA VAL A 124 -13.84 -8.92 -2.97
C VAL A 124 -15.32 -9.01 -2.64
N ALA A 125 -16.20 -8.92 -3.64
CA ALA A 125 -17.64 -9.07 -3.45
C ALA A 125 -18.04 -10.45 -2.86
N LYS A 126 -17.35 -11.53 -3.26
CA LYS A 126 -17.55 -12.87 -2.67
C LYS A 126 -17.10 -12.93 -1.21
N VAL A 127 -15.98 -12.29 -0.84
CA VAL A 127 -15.49 -12.25 0.55
C VAL A 127 -16.43 -11.46 1.45
N GLU A 128 -16.95 -10.32 0.99
CA GLU A 128 -17.96 -9.53 1.71
C GLU A 128 -19.24 -10.36 1.94
N HIS A 129 -19.78 -10.97 0.87
CA HIS A 129 -20.96 -11.83 0.96
C HIS A 129 -20.75 -13.03 1.90
N LEU A 130 -19.61 -13.74 1.80
CA LEU A 130 -19.30 -14.88 2.66
C LEU A 130 -19.07 -14.46 4.12
N SER A 131 -18.54 -13.25 4.37
CA SER A 131 -18.37 -12.72 5.73
C SER A 131 -19.73 -12.41 6.37
N ALA A 132 -20.64 -11.79 5.62
CA ALA A 132 -22.01 -11.52 6.07
C ALA A 132 -22.80 -12.83 6.31
N GLU A 133 -22.66 -13.82 5.42
CA GLU A 133 -23.26 -15.15 5.61
C GLU A 133 -22.67 -15.89 6.83
N LEU A 134 -21.37 -15.79 7.06
CA LEU A 134 -20.72 -16.38 8.23
C LEU A 134 -21.24 -15.76 9.53
N GLU A 135 -21.35 -14.43 9.61
CA GLU A 135 -21.95 -13.74 10.75
C GLU A 135 -23.43 -14.14 10.95
N ARG A 136 -24.21 -14.23 9.86
CA ARG A 136 -25.62 -14.66 9.90
C ARG A 136 -25.77 -16.09 10.42
N VAL A 137 -24.90 -17.00 10.00
CA VAL A 137 -24.90 -18.40 10.45
C VAL A 137 -24.43 -18.51 11.90
N ASP A 138 -23.35 -17.82 12.27
CA ASP A 138 -22.81 -17.80 13.64
C ASP A 138 -23.84 -17.26 14.66
N ASN A 139 -24.49 -16.14 14.35
CA ASN A 139 -25.57 -15.59 15.18
C ASN A 139 -26.78 -16.54 15.28
N ARG A 140 -27.11 -17.28 14.20
CA ARG A 140 -28.17 -18.30 14.23
C ARG A 140 -27.78 -19.52 15.07
N CYS A 141 -26.52 -19.95 15.00
CA CYS A 141 -25.98 -21.03 15.83
C CYS A 141 -26.01 -20.63 17.32
N GLU A 142 -25.59 -19.41 17.65
CA GLU A 142 -25.66 -18.86 19.01
C GLU A 142 -27.10 -18.82 19.55
N ASP A 143 -28.09 -18.33 18.77
CA ASP A 143 -29.50 -18.31 19.19
C ASP A 143 -30.08 -19.72 19.36
N LEU A 144 -29.78 -20.66 18.46
CA LEU A 144 -30.21 -22.05 18.59
C LEU A 144 -29.60 -22.73 19.83
N GLU A 145 -28.32 -22.51 20.09
CA GLU A 145 -27.64 -23.02 21.28
C GLU A 145 -28.22 -22.40 22.55
N ALA A 146 -28.41 -21.07 22.57
CA ALA A 146 -29.01 -20.36 23.69
C ALA A 146 -30.44 -20.83 23.97
N ARG A 147 -31.27 -21.05 22.93
CA ARG A 147 -32.61 -21.65 23.03
C ARG A 147 -32.57 -23.05 23.62
N SER A 148 -31.67 -23.90 23.13
CA SER A 148 -31.49 -25.29 23.61
C SER A 148 -31.11 -25.35 25.09
N ARG A 149 -30.34 -24.36 25.58
CA ARG A 149 -29.90 -24.25 26.98
C ARG A 149 -30.89 -23.57 27.94
N ARG A 150 -32.02 -22.98 27.49
CA ARG A 150 -32.94 -22.20 28.37
C ARG A 150 -33.48 -22.97 29.59
N ASN A 151 -33.69 -24.28 29.44
CA ASN A 151 -34.17 -25.15 30.52
C ASN A 151 -33.02 -25.83 31.31
N ASN A 152 -31.76 -25.47 31.04
CA ASN A 152 -30.61 -26.03 31.71
C ASN A 152 -30.17 -25.15 32.89
N VAL A 153 -29.86 -25.80 34.01
CA VAL A 153 -29.22 -25.19 35.17
C VAL A 153 -27.82 -25.78 35.38
N ARG A 154 -26.90 -24.93 35.81
CA ARG A 154 -25.53 -25.28 36.21
C ARG A 154 -25.47 -25.37 37.72
N ILE A 155 -25.19 -26.55 38.24
CA ILE A 155 -25.06 -26.82 39.68
C ILE A 155 -23.58 -26.96 40.02
N VAL A 156 -23.09 -26.09 40.90
CA VAL A 156 -21.68 -25.97 41.30
C VAL A 156 -21.55 -26.33 42.78
N GLY A 157 -20.50 -27.07 43.14
CA GLY A 157 -20.16 -27.38 44.54
C GLY A 157 -20.59 -28.76 45.04
N VAL A 158 -21.19 -29.59 44.18
CA VAL A 158 -21.50 -31.00 44.50
C VAL A 158 -20.19 -31.83 44.42
N PRO A 159 -19.72 -32.45 45.53
CA PRO A 159 -18.48 -33.21 45.55
C PRO A 159 -18.47 -34.36 44.53
N GLU A 160 -17.29 -34.80 44.08
CA GLU A 160 -17.18 -35.87 43.07
C GLU A 160 -17.47 -37.28 43.63
N GLU A 161 -17.19 -37.53 44.93
CA GLU A 161 -17.26 -38.87 45.56
C GLU A 161 -18.56 -39.17 46.31
N THR A 162 -19.53 -38.24 46.33
CA THR A 162 -20.80 -38.46 47.04
C THR A 162 -21.71 -39.42 46.26
N THR A 163 -22.48 -40.26 46.98
CA THR A 163 -23.51 -41.17 46.43
C THR A 163 -24.60 -40.47 45.59
N ILE A 164 -24.60 -39.14 45.54
CA ILE A 164 -25.28 -38.31 44.54
C ILE A 164 -24.59 -38.52 43.18
N THR A 165 -24.82 -39.71 42.62
CA THR A 165 -24.49 -40.06 41.25
C THR A 165 -25.12 -39.05 40.30
N ASN A 166 -24.58 -38.96 39.07
CA ASN A 166 -25.06 -38.03 38.04
C ASN A 166 -26.46 -38.37 37.48
N THR A 167 -27.25 -39.15 38.22
CA THR A 167 -28.60 -39.61 37.88
C THR A 167 -29.61 -38.50 38.08
N THR A 168 -30.58 -38.37 37.17
CA THR A 168 -31.66 -37.37 37.24
C THR A 168 -32.38 -37.38 38.59
N ALA A 169 -32.76 -38.57 39.09
CA ALA A 169 -33.44 -38.73 40.39
C ALA A 169 -32.66 -38.14 41.58
N ALA A 170 -31.34 -38.36 41.66
CA ALA A 170 -30.52 -37.84 42.76
C ALA A 170 -30.44 -36.31 42.72
N ILE A 171 -30.31 -35.71 41.53
CA ILE A 171 -30.29 -34.26 41.35
C ILE A 171 -31.68 -33.65 41.57
N SER A 172 -32.77 -34.32 41.17
CA SER A 172 -34.14 -33.90 41.48
C SER A 172 -34.39 -33.83 42.99
N THR A 173 -33.94 -34.83 43.76
CA THR A 173 -34.03 -34.83 45.23
C THR A 173 -33.18 -33.73 45.85
N LEU A 174 -31.92 -33.57 45.40
CA LEU A 174 -31.04 -32.46 45.83
C LEU A 174 -31.71 -31.09 45.61
N LEU A 175 -32.31 -30.85 44.45
CA LEU A 175 -32.99 -29.59 44.14
C LEU A 175 -34.23 -29.36 45.02
N LYS A 176 -34.99 -30.42 45.34
CA LYS A 176 -36.10 -30.34 46.28
C LYS A 176 -35.64 -29.97 47.68
N GLU A 177 -34.59 -30.60 48.19
CA GLU A 177 -34.02 -30.31 49.51
C GLU A 177 -33.45 -28.88 49.57
N ALA A 178 -32.61 -28.52 48.59
CA ALA A 178 -31.93 -27.23 48.48
C ALA A 178 -32.89 -26.03 48.59
N PHE A 179 -34.02 -26.10 47.89
CA PHE A 179 -34.97 -24.99 47.78
C PHE A 179 -36.28 -25.19 48.56
N LYS A 180 -36.39 -26.29 49.31
CA LYS A 180 -37.60 -26.71 50.04
C LYS A 180 -38.84 -26.70 49.12
N LEU A 181 -38.71 -27.34 47.95
CA LEU A 181 -39.79 -27.41 46.96
C LEU A 181 -40.87 -28.39 47.42
N GLU A 182 -42.14 -28.05 47.19
CA GLU A 182 -43.27 -28.92 47.51
C GLU A 182 -43.21 -30.22 46.68
N LYS A 183 -43.08 -30.06 45.35
CA LYS A 183 -42.94 -31.16 44.38
C LYS A 183 -41.47 -31.41 44.04
N VAL A 184 -41.13 -32.67 43.74
CA VAL A 184 -39.84 -33.03 43.16
C VAL A 184 -39.80 -32.55 41.70
N PRO A 185 -38.82 -31.73 41.28
CA PRO A 185 -38.73 -31.25 39.89
C PRO A 185 -38.36 -32.40 38.95
N LEU A 186 -39.02 -32.46 37.78
CA LEU A 186 -38.75 -33.47 36.76
C LEU A 186 -37.58 -33.02 35.87
N LEU A 187 -36.56 -33.89 35.74
CA LEU A 187 -35.34 -33.64 34.97
C LEU A 187 -35.27 -34.59 33.77
N ASP A 188 -35.08 -34.02 32.57
CA ASP A 188 -34.84 -34.79 31.33
C ASP A 188 -33.47 -35.47 31.35
N ARG A 189 -32.46 -34.76 31.86
CA ARG A 189 -31.06 -35.18 31.85
C ARG A 189 -30.26 -34.50 32.95
N ALA A 190 -29.37 -35.24 33.60
CA ALA A 190 -28.33 -34.70 34.48
C ALA A 190 -26.99 -35.34 34.08
N HIS A 191 -25.90 -34.56 34.13
CA HIS A 191 -24.54 -35.05 33.85
C HIS A 191 -23.50 -34.06 34.37
N ARG A 192 -22.30 -34.53 34.71
CA ARG A 192 -21.13 -33.65 34.90
C ARG A 192 -20.59 -33.20 33.55
N THR A 193 -20.03 -31.99 33.54
CA THR A 193 -19.20 -31.49 32.43
C THR A 193 -18.05 -32.46 32.12
N LEU A 194 -17.74 -32.62 30.83
CA LEU A 194 -16.73 -33.56 30.30
C LEU A 194 -15.27 -33.18 30.62
N GLN A 195 -15.04 -32.36 31.64
CA GLN A 195 -13.70 -32.05 32.12
C GLN A 195 -13.08 -33.27 32.80
N PRO A 196 -11.73 -33.42 32.79
CA PRO A 196 -11.04 -34.45 33.58
C PRO A 196 -11.45 -34.42 35.04
N LYS A 197 -11.44 -35.58 35.72
CA LYS A 197 -11.78 -35.64 37.15
C LYS A 197 -10.75 -34.79 37.93
N PRO A 198 -11.17 -33.78 38.72
CA PRO A 198 -10.27 -32.95 39.50
C PRO A 198 -9.60 -33.78 40.61
N ARG A 199 -8.43 -33.34 41.06
CA ARG A 199 -7.71 -33.98 42.18
C ARG A 199 -8.45 -33.75 43.51
N PRO A 200 -8.22 -34.58 44.55
CA PRO A 200 -8.74 -34.31 45.89
C PRO A 200 -8.35 -32.89 46.36
N GLY A 201 -9.34 -32.09 46.74
CA GLY A 201 -9.15 -30.69 47.15
C GLY A 201 -9.31 -29.64 46.03
N GLU A 202 -9.28 -30.04 44.75
CA GLU A 202 -9.62 -29.15 43.64
C GLU A 202 -11.14 -28.96 43.51
N ARG A 203 -11.56 -27.94 42.76
CA ARG A 203 -12.98 -27.59 42.57
C ARG A 203 -13.74 -28.71 41.84
N PRO A 204 -14.84 -29.26 42.41
CA PRO A 204 -15.66 -30.26 41.72
C PRO A 204 -16.24 -29.77 40.40
N ARG A 205 -16.44 -30.68 39.45
CA ARG A 205 -16.99 -30.37 38.12
C ARG A 205 -18.43 -29.89 38.23
N THR A 206 -18.81 -28.97 37.34
CA THR A 206 -20.19 -28.49 37.28
C THR A 206 -21.09 -29.59 36.75
N ILE A 207 -22.26 -29.78 37.38
CA ILE A 207 -23.36 -30.61 36.86
C ILE A 207 -24.25 -29.73 36.00
N ILE A 208 -24.57 -30.18 34.79
CA ILE A 208 -25.56 -29.57 33.91
C ILE A 208 -26.82 -30.45 33.96
N ALA A 209 -27.90 -29.88 34.47
CA ALA A 209 -29.20 -30.53 34.58
C ALA A 209 -30.23 -29.80 33.72
N ARG A 210 -30.99 -30.54 32.90
CA ARG A 210 -32.09 -30.03 32.09
C ARG A 210 -33.41 -30.35 32.78
N LEU A 211 -34.19 -29.31 33.09
CA LEU A 211 -35.53 -29.47 33.64
C LEU A 211 -36.55 -29.65 32.53
N HIS A 212 -37.53 -30.53 32.76
CA HIS A 212 -38.60 -30.81 31.82
C HIS A 212 -39.53 -29.59 31.66
N TYR A 213 -39.93 -28.98 32.78
CA TYR A 213 -40.83 -27.82 32.79
C TYR A 213 -40.06 -26.49 32.91
N PRO A 214 -40.29 -25.52 32.00
CA PRO A 214 -39.67 -24.19 32.09
C PRO A 214 -40.02 -23.42 33.37
N ALA A 215 -41.22 -23.64 33.94
CA ALA A 215 -41.68 -23.01 35.17
C ALA A 215 -40.82 -23.41 36.37
N ASP A 216 -40.55 -24.71 36.54
CA ASP A 216 -39.65 -25.24 37.58
C ASP A 216 -38.25 -24.63 37.46
N CYS A 217 -37.72 -24.54 36.23
CA CYS A 217 -36.42 -23.91 35.95
C CYS A 217 -36.40 -22.45 36.38
N ALA A 218 -37.44 -21.68 36.01
CA ALA A 218 -37.54 -20.27 36.35
C ALA A 218 -37.65 -20.02 37.87
N ASP A 219 -38.44 -20.83 38.59
CA ASP A 219 -38.57 -20.70 40.04
C ASP A 219 -37.28 -21.11 40.79
N ILE A 220 -36.64 -22.21 40.37
CA ILE A 220 -35.34 -22.63 40.90
C ILE A 220 -34.29 -21.54 40.68
N LEU A 221 -34.19 -20.96 39.47
CA LEU A 221 -33.25 -19.87 39.18
C LEU A 221 -33.60 -18.56 39.89
N ARG A 222 -34.86 -18.33 40.25
CA ARG A 222 -35.29 -17.20 41.09
C ARG A 222 -34.83 -17.40 42.54
N ARG A 223 -35.10 -18.57 43.14
CA ARG A 223 -34.67 -18.91 44.50
C ARG A 223 -33.14 -18.97 44.62
N ALA A 224 -32.45 -19.53 43.62
CA ALA A 224 -30.99 -19.58 43.55
C ALA A 224 -30.35 -18.18 43.62
N ARG A 225 -30.94 -17.18 42.93
CA ARG A 225 -30.45 -15.80 42.97
C ARG A 225 -30.67 -15.14 44.34
N ALA A 226 -31.75 -15.47 45.03
CA ALA A 226 -32.04 -14.93 46.36
C ALA A 226 -31.15 -15.55 47.46
N GLN A 227 -30.89 -16.86 47.39
CA GLN A 227 -30.12 -17.57 48.42
C GLN A 227 -28.60 -17.60 48.16
N GLN A 228 -28.18 -17.57 46.88
CA GLN A 228 -26.80 -17.60 46.36
C GLN A 228 -25.92 -18.81 46.74
N ARG A 229 -25.82 -19.13 48.03
CA ARG A 229 -24.98 -20.21 48.60
C ARG A 229 -25.83 -21.06 49.53
N ILE A 230 -26.19 -22.26 49.07
CA ILE A 230 -27.13 -23.15 49.74
C ILE A 230 -26.33 -24.26 50.41
N LYS A 231 -26.41 -24.39 51.73
CA LYS A 231 -25.75 -25.47 52.46
C LYS A 231 -26.63 -26.73 52.43
N ILE A 232 -26.07 -27.86 51.99
CA ILE A 232 -26.73 -29.17 51.92
C ILE A 232 -25.76 -30.16 52.57
N GLY A 233 -26.14 -30.69 53.74
CA GLY A 233 -25.20 -31.40 54.61
C GLY A 233 -23.92 -30.58 54.85
N ASP A 234 -22.77 -31.16 54.51
CA ASP A 234 -21.45 -30.55 54.72
C ASP A 234 -20.94 -29.71 53.55
N PHE A 235 -21.63 -29.69 52.40
CA PHE A 235 -21.19 -28.96 51.20
C PHE A 235 -22.10 -27.77 50.87
N VAL A 236 -21.57 -26.84 50.06
CA VAL A 236 -22.28 -25.62 49.65
C VAL A 236 -22.47 -25.64 48.15
N VAL A 237 -23.74 -25.55 47.73
CA VAL A 237 -24.16 -25.55 46.34
C VAL A 237 -24.54 -24.14 45.90
N SER A 238 -24.14 -23.77 44.68
CA SER A 238 -24.61 -22.58 43.98
C SER A 238 -25.14 -22.96 42.59
N ILE A 239 -26.26 -22.36 42.19
CA ILE A 239 -26.98 -22.70 40.97
C ILE A 239 -27.12 -21.48 40.07
N PHE A 240 -26.80 -21.66 38.78
CA PHE A 240 -26.75 -20.60 37.78
C PHE A 240 -27.45 -21.03 36.49
N PRO A 241 -27.91 -20.09 35.64
CA PRO A 241 -28.36 -20.43 34.28
C PRO A 241 -27.21 -20.99 33.44
N ASP A 242 -27.48 -21.93 32.54
CA ASP A 242 -26.49 -22.40 31.56
C ASP A 242 -26.46 -21.47 30.33
N HIS A 243 -25.63 -20.44 30.39
CA HIS A 243 -25.38 -19.58 29.24
C HIS A 243 -24.39 -20.20 28.25
N THR A 244 -24.54 -19.84 26.98
CA THR A 244 -23.53 -20.06 25.93
C THR A 244 -22.21 -19.38 26.29
N SER A 245 -21.11 -19.82 25.68
CA SER A 245 -19.77 -19.24 25.92
C SER A 245 -19.70 -17.74 25.62
N ARG A 246 -20.34 -17.29 24.53
CA ARG A 246 -20.42 -15.87 24.13
C ARG A 246 -21.16 -15.05 25.18
N THR A 247 -22.37 -15.48 25.56
CA THR A 247 -23.19 -14.80 26.58
C THR A 247 -22.51 -14.81 27.95
N ALA A 248 -21.85 -15.90 28.33
CA ALA A 248 -21.11 -15.99 29.59
C ALA A 248 -19.92 -15.02 29.63
N ARG A 249 -19.14 -14.94 28.54
CA ARG A 249 -18.01 -13.99 28.41
C ARG A 249 -18.50 -12.53 28.42
N ALA A 250 -19.56 -12.22 27.69
CA ALA A 250 -20.15 -10.87 27.67
C ALA A 250 -20.62 -10.47 29.08
N ARG A 251 -21.37 -11.33 29.78
CA ARG A 251 -21.78 -11.09 31.18
C ARG A 251 -20.60 -10.95 32.13
N ALA A 252 -19.51 -11.70 31.91
CA ALA A 252 -18.33 -11.62 32.75
C ALA A 252 -17.59 -10.27 32.61
N ALA A 253 -17.63 -9.63 31.44
CA ALA A 253 -17.05 -8.29 31.23
C ALA A 253 -17.75 -7.21 32.07
N PHE A 254 -19.04 -7.37 32.40
CA PHE A 254 -19.78 -6.46 33.28
C PHE A 254 -19.62 -6.75 34.78
N ASN A 255 -18.77 -7.71 35.16
CA ASN A 255 -18.59 -8.06 36.58
C ASN A 255 -18.04 -6.90 37.42
N ASP A 256 -17.11 -6.12 36.90
CA ASP A 256 -16.44 -5.08 37.68
C ASP A 256 -17.40 -3.91 37.97
N VAL A 257 -18.16 -3.45 36.96
CA VAL A 257 -19.25 -2.47 37.10
C VAL A 257 -20.29 -2.93 38.13
N ARG A 258 -20.61 -4.24 38.15
CA ARG A 258 -21.55 -4.82 39.11
C ARG A 258 -21.00 -4.91 40.54
N ARG A 259 -19.68 -4.91 40.75
CA ARG A 259 -19.09 -4.83 42.11
C ARG A 259 -19.06 -3.40 42.67
N THR A 260 -19.07 -2.40 41.80
CA THR A 260 -19.07 -0.97 42.17
C THR A 260 -20.47 -0.34 42.22
N ALA A 261 -21.48 -1.04 41.71
CA ALA A 261 -22.87 -0.62 41.86
C ALA A 261 -23.34 -0.83 43.32
N PRO A 262 -24.04 0.15 43.93
CA PRO A 262 -24.56 0.05 45.30
C PRO A 262 -25.72 -0.95 45.44
#